data_AF-A0A0S7ZHQ7-F1
#
_entry.id   AF-A0A0S7ZHQ7-F1
#
_cell.length_a   1.000
_cell.length_b   1.000
_cell.length_c   1.000
_cell.angle_alpha   90.00
_cell.angle_beta   90.00
_cell.angle_gamma   90.00
#
_symmetry.space_group_name_H-M   'P 1'
#
loop_
_entity.id
_entity.type
_entity.pdbx_description
1 polymer ?
#
loop_
_entity_poly.entity_id
_entity_poly.type
_entity_poly.pdbx_seq_one_letter_code
_entity_poly.pdbx_strand_id
1 'polypeptide(L)'
;QYEIMNQMAEKVPAGSYGVQVIMSDVGNNSRWIHASPAFLNFDVLDPERYNKATFYRALLENSAYQTLGEMENIADVYGEWPKEIVFSGGGSKSPLLAQIIADTLNIPVKVPVVHEATALGVAAMSAYRIGIYGSLTEVCSQFVRMEKVYEPDIRVHNTYIENYRIWRAIYPSFLELVERGLTRPMWKAPGTL
;
A
#
# COMPACT_ATOMS: atom_id res chain seq x y z
N GLN A 1 -1.32 -15.67 -12.95
CA GLN A 1 -0.46 -14.57 -13.45
C GLN A 1 0.12 -13.73 -12.31
N TYR A 2 -0.69 -13.21 -11.38
CA TYR A 2 -0.21 -12.44 -10.20
C TYR A 2 0.84 -13.18 -9.36
N GLU A 3 0.63 -14.46 -9.08
CA GLU A 3 1.53 -15.25 -8.23
C GLU A 3 2.93 -15.45 -8.83
N ILE A 4 3.00 -15.61 -10.15
CA ILE A 4 4.28 -15.68 -10.88
C ILE A 4 5.02 -14.34 -10.77
N MET A 5 4.30 -13.22 -10.91
CA MET A 5 4.91 -11.89 -10.78
C MET A 5 5.40 -11.64 -9.35
N ASN A 6 4.66 -12.07 -8.32
CA ASN A 6 5.13 -12.04 -6.93
C ASN A 6 6.42 -12.84 -6.74
N GLN A 7 6.46 -14.10 -7.19
CA GLN A 7 7.66 -14.95 -7.10
C GLN A 7 8.87 -14.36 -7.83
N MET A 8 8.64 -13.67 -8.95
CA MET A 8 9.72 -12.97 -9.66
C MET A 8 10.20 -11.73 -8.88
N ALA A 9 9.29 -10.93 -8.35
CA ALA A 9 9.60 -9.72 -7.59
C ALA A 9 10.17 -9.97 -6.19
N GLU A 10 9.93 -11.15 -5.61
CA GLU A 10 10.60 -11.59 -4.37
C GLU A 10 12.12 -11.67 -4.53
N LYS A 11 12.61 -11.94 -5.75
CA LYS A 11 14.04 -12.01 -6.06
C LYS A 11 14.68 -10.64 -6.29
N VAL A 12 13.86 -9.60 -6.43
CA VAL A 12 14.33 -8.21 -6.54
C VAL A 12 14.57 -7.70 -5.12
N PRO A 13 15.75 -7.11 -4.83
CA PRO A 13 16.04 -6.59 -3.51
C PRO A 13 15.10 -5.44 -3.15
N ALA A 14 14.92 -5.22 -1.84
CA ALA A 14 14.17 -4.09 -1.34
C ALA A 14 14.69 -2.78 -1.93
N GLY A 15 13.76 -1.94 -2.36
CA GLY A 15 14.05 -0.65 -2.99
C GLY A 15 14.29 -0.74 -4.49
N SER A 16 14.10 -1.91 -5.11
CA SER A 16 14.02 -2.08 -6.56
C SER A 16 15.18 -1.44 -7.34
N TYR A 17 16.42 -1.58 -6.82
CA TYR A 17 17.63 -0.96 -7.39
C TYR A 17 17.56 0.58 -7.54
N GLY A 18 16.77 1.25 -6.70
CA GLY A 18 16.57 2.70 -6.72
C GLY A 18 15.48 3.18 -7.68
N VAL A 19 14.74 2.27 -8.33
CA VAL A 19 13.61 2.64 -9.19
C VAL A 19 12.55 3.39 -8.36
N GLN A 20 12.22 4.59 -8.78
CA GLN A 20 11.17 5.40 -8.19
C GLN A 20 9.92 5.34 -9.06
N VAL A 21 8.76 5.24 -8.41
CA VAL A 21 7.47 5.12 -9.08
C VAL A 21 6.57 6.25 -8.62
N ILE A 22 6.01 6.98 -9.58
CA ILE A 22 4.99 8.00 -9.33
C ILE A 22 3.66 7.40 -9.74
N MET A 23 2.74 7.33 -8.78
CA MET A 23 1.37 6.87 -8.98
C MET A 23 0.42 7.81 -8.23
N SER A 24 -0.38 7.31 -7.29
CA SER A 24 -1.26 8.13 -6.48
C SER A 24 -0.48 8.88 -5.38
N ASP A 25 -1.01 10.04 -5.00
CA ASP A 25 -0.48 10.86 -3.92
C ASP A 25 -0.93 10.33 -2.56
N VAL A 26 -0.22 10.73 -1.51
CA VAL A 26 -0.77 10.72 -0.15
C VAL A 26 -2.00 11.62 -0.12
N GLY A 27 -3.10 11.16 0.50
CA GLY A 27 -4.41 11.81 0.48
C GLY A 27 -4.39 13.33 0.68
N ASN A 28 -4.47 14.09 -0.42
CA ASN A 28 -4.63 15.54 -0.43
C ASN A 28 -6.11 15.90 -0.61
N ASN A 29 -6.81 16.07 0.51
CA ASN A 29 -8.24 16.36 0.53
C ASN A 29 -8.61 17.75 -0.04
N SER A 30 -7.63 18.66 -0.16
CA SER A 30 -7.87 20.01 -0.71
C SER A 30 -7.84 20.03 -2.24
N ARG A 31 -7.11 19.11 -2.87
CA ARG A 31 -6.99 18.94 -4.33
C ARG A 31 -6.73 17.48 -4.64
N TRP A 32 -7.81 16.73 -4.87
CA TRP A 32 -7.72 15.29 -5.08
C TRP A 32 -7.40 14.96 -6.55
N ILE A 33 -6.14 15.20 -6.91
CA ILE A 33 -5.55 14.93 -8.22
C ILE A 33 -4.31 14.06 -8.02
N HIS A 34 -4.16 13.02 -8.84
CA HIS A 34 -2.97 12.18 -8.86
C HIS A 34 -2.11 12.49 -10.07
N ALA A 35 -0.79 12.53 -9.86
CA ALA A 35 0.18 12.83 -10.88
C ALA A 35 0.12 11.81 -12.04
N SER A 36 0.74 12.16 -13.17
CA SER A 36 0.87 11.20 -14.27
C SER A 36 1.74 10.01 -13.83
N PRO A 37 1.37 8.76 -14.16
CA PRO A 37 2.18 7.60 -13.83
C PRO A 37 3.59 7.70 -14.43
N ALA A 38 4.62 7.46 -13.62
CA ALA A 38 6.01 7.48 -14.10
C ALA A 38 6.88 6.45 -13.41
N PHE A 39 7.86 5.91 -14.13
CA PHE A 39 8.98 5.16 -13.60
C PHE A 39 10.26 5.94 -13.84
N LEU A 40 11.11 6.00 -12.83
CA LEU A 40 12.33 6.82 -12.81
C LEU A 40 13.50 5.99 -12.31
N ASN A 41 14.72 6.47 -12.55
CA ASN A 41 15.98 5.89 -12.05
C ASN A 41 16.22 4.42 -12.43
N PHE A 42 15.74 4.00 -13.59
CA PHE A 42 16.12 2.71 -14.19
C PHE A 42 17.14 2.92 -15.32
N ASP A 43 18.05 1.97 -15.49
CA ASP A 43 19.00 1.98 -16.60
C ASP A 43 18.41 1.20 -17.78
N VAL A 44 18.17 1.92 -18.89
CA VAL A 44 17.66 1.33 -20.13
C VAL A 44 18.66 0.37 -20.79
N LEU A 45 19.94 0.45 -20.43
CA LEU A 45 20.99 -0.40 -20.96
C LEU A 45 21.21 -1.69 -20.16
N ASP A 46 20.55 -1.85 -19.01
CA ASP A 46 20.57 -3.09 -18.19
C ASP A 46 19.16 -3.72 -18.10
N PRO A 47 18.64 -4.29 -19.21
CA PRO A 47 17.30 -4.88 -19.25
C PRO A 47 17.20 -6.19 -18.46
N GLU A 48 18.32 -6.80 -18.08
CA GLU A 48 18.32 -7.98 -17.21
C GLU A 48 18.00 -7.58 -15.77
N ARG A 49 18.57 -6.49 -15.27
CA ARG A 49 18.25 -5.93 -13.95
C ARG A 49 16.92 -5.20 -13.94
N TYR A 50 16.69 -4.31 -14.90
CA TYR A 50 15.47 -3.48 -14.98
C TYR A 50 14.44 -4.17 -15.89
N ASN A 51 13.90 -5.29 -15.40
CA ASN A 51 12.89 -6.08 -16.09
C ASN A 51 11.53 -6.02 -15.38
N LYS A 52 10.51 -6.66 -15.96
CA LYS A 52 9.13 -6.71 -15.42
C LYS A 52 9.02 -7.01 -13.92
N ALA A 53 9.91 -7.84 -13.36
CA ALA A 53 9.96 -8.14 -11.93
C ALA A 53 10.33 -6.91 -11.10
N THR A 54 11.34 -6.16 -11.54
CA THR A 54 11.79 -4.93 -10.88
C THR A 54 10.71 -3.86 -10.93
N PHE A 55 10.10 -3.63 -12.10
CA PHE A 55 8.99 -2.69 -12.24
C PHE A 55 7.77 -3.10 -11.40
N TYR A 56 7.47 -4.41 -11.31
CA TYR A 56 6.40 -4.91 -10.45
C TYR A 56 6.72 -4.75 -8.96
N ARG A 57 7.95 -5.06 -8.52
CA ARG A 57 8.40 -4.82 -7.14
C ARG A 57 8.27 -3.35 -6.77
N ALA A 58 8.73 -2.45 -7.65
CA ALA A 58 8.69 -1.01 -7.43
C ALA A 58 7.25 -0.47 -7.31
N LEU A 59 6.28 -1.06 -8.02
CA LEU A 59 4.86 -0.73 -7.87
C LEU A 59 4.30 -1.13 -6.49
N LEU A 60 4.67 -2.30 -6.00
CA LEU A 60 4.27 -2.76 -4.66
C LEU A 60 4.87 -1.86 -3.57
N GLU A 61 6.15 -1.51 -3.72
CA GLU A 61 6.86 -0.60 -2.81
C GLU A 61 6.23 0.80 -2.81
N ASN A 62 5.89 1.34 -3.98
CA ASN A 62 5.16 2.60 -4.05
C ASN A 62 3.78 2.56 -3.38
N SER A 63 3.07 1.43 -3.45
CA SER A 63 1.81 1.28 -2.73
C SER A 63 2.03 1.37 -1.21
N ALA A 64 3.10 0.76 -0.70
CA ALA A 64 3.47 0.85 0.71
C ALA A 64 3.92 2.26 1.14
N TYR A 65 4.59 3.01 0.25
CA TYR A 65 4.94 4.42 0.49
C TYR A 65 3.71 5.31 0.63
N GLN A 66 2.69 5.10 -0.21
CA GLN A 66 1.42 5.80 -0.07
C GLN A 66 0.75 5.44 1.27
N THR A 67 0.70 4.16 1.61
CA THR A 67 0.18 3.71 2.92
C THR A 67 0.93 4.35 4.08
N LEU A 68 2.26 4.45 4.02
CA LEU A 68 3.06 5.12 5.04
C LEU A 68 2.64 6.58 5.21
N GLY A 69 2.53 7.34 4.12
CA GLY A 69 2.11 8.74 4.20
C GLY A 69 0.68 8.93 4.69
N GLU A 70 -0.24 8.05 4.34
CA GLU A 70 -1.61 8.06 4.88
C GLU A 70 -1.62 7.75 6.38
N MET A 71 -0.81 6.79 6.81
CA MET A 71 -0.66 6.42 8.22
C MET A 71 0.00 7.52 9.04
N GLU A 72 0.98 8.25 8.49
CA GLU A 72 1.54 9.46 9.09
C GLU A 72 0.46 10.52 9.31
N ASN A 73 -0.37 10.79 8.30
CA ASN A 73 -1.49 11.74 8.44
C ASN A 73 -2.50 11.30 9.51
N ILE A 74 -2.79 9.99 9.60
CA ILE A 74 -3.68 9.45 10.65
C ILE A 74 -3.04 9.61 12.03
N ALA A 75 -1.76 9.25 12.17
CA ALA A 75 -1.03 9.36 13.42
C ALA A 75 -0.92 10.83 13.89
N ASP A 76 -0.77 11.79 12.98
CA ASP A 76 -0.76 13.22 13.31
C ASP A 76 -2.10 13.68 13.90
N VAL A 77 -3.22 13.12 13.45
CA VAL A 77 -4.57 13.44 13.97
C VAL A 77 -4.85 12.74 15.31
N TYR A 78 -4.46 11.48 15.44
CA TYR A 78 -4.75 10.67 16.64
C TYR A 78 -3.71 10.84 17.75
N GLY A 79 -2.50 11.32 17.44
CA GLY A 79 -1.41 11.56 18.38
C GLY A 79 -0.58 10.33 18.74
N GLU A 80 -0.81 9.17 18.10
CA GLU A 80 -0.06 7.94 18.35
C GLU A 80 0.12 7.10 17.08
N TRP A 81 1.25 6.38 17.00
CA TRP A 81 1.49 5.38 15.97
C TRP A 81 0.87 4.04 16.38
N PRO A 82 0.15 3.35 15.48
CA PRO A 82 -0.49 2.07 15.81
C PRO A 82 0.55 0.99 16.10
N LYS A 83 0.17 0.02 16.94
CA LYS A 83 1.04 -1.12 17.30
C LYS A 83 1.02 -2.24 16.28
N GLU A 84 -0.03 -2.31 15.45
CA GLU A 84 -0.26 -3.31 14.41
C GLU A 84 -1.34 -2.81 13.46
N ILE A 85 -1.42 -3.39 12.26
CA ILE A 85 -2.51 -3.16 11.32
C ILE A 85 -3.09 -4.47 10.79
N VAL A 86 -4.36 -4.43 10.36
CA VAL A 86 -5.00 -5.54 9.64
C VAL A 86 -5.08 -5.17 8.17
N PHE A 87 -4.43 -5.96 7.32
CA PHE A 87 -4.44 -5.78 5.87
C PHE A 87 -5.45 -6.74 5.23
N SER A 88 -6.52 -6.17 4.66
CA SER A 88 -7.61 -6.90 4.00
C SER A 88 -7.89 -6.35 2.60
N GLY A 89 -8.84 -6.95 1.87
CA GLY A 89 -9.16 -6.62 0.49
C GLY A 89 -8.28 -7.34 -0.54
N GLY A 90 -8.46 -7.02 -1.82
CA GLY A 90 -7.80 -7.74 -2.92
C GLY A 90 -6.27 -7.77 -2.85
N GLY A 91 -5.64 -6.69 -2.38
CA GLY A 91 -4.18 -6.59 -2.23
C GLY A 91 -3.60 -7.53 -1.16
N SER A 92 -4.39 -7.88 -0.13
CA SER A 92 -3.97 -8.77 0.96
C SER A 92 -3.73 -10.22 0.53
N LYS A 93 -4.14 -10.57 -0.70
CA LYS A 93 -3.81 -11.86 -1.34
C LYS A 93 -2.35 -11.97 -1.78
N SER A 94 -1.58 -10.88 -1.74
CA SER A 94 -0.15 -10.87 -2.06
C SER A 94 0.69 -10.92 -0.78
N PRO A 95 1.33 -12.08 -0.46
CA PRO A 95 2.25 -12.17 0.68
C PRO A 95 3.39 -11.18 0.61
N LEU A 96 3.90 -10.94 -0.61
CA LEU A 96 4.97 -10.01 -0.87
C LEU A 96 4.57 -8.57 -0.49
N LEU A 97 3.39 -8.13 -0.92
CA LEU A 97 2.90 -6.78 -0.58
C LEU A 97 2.65 -6.65 0.93
N ALA A 98 2.09 -7.67 1.57
CA ALA A 98 1.88 -7.67 3.02
C ALA A 98 3.19 -7.51 3.79
N GLN A 99 4.26 -8.22 3.37
CA GLN A 99 5.59 -8.06 3.97
C GLN A 99 6.18 -6.68 3.70
N ILE A 100 6.08 -6.16 2.47
CA ILE A 100 6.58 -4.82 2.11
C ILE A 100 5.90 -3.75 2.96
N ILE A 101 4.59 -3.85 3.19
CA ILE A 101 3.85 -2.93 4.07
C ILE A 101 4.36 -3.05 5.52
N ALA A 102 4.55 -4.26 6.04
CA ALA A 102 5.08 -4.48 7.39
C ALA A 102 6.45 -3.82 7.56
N ASP A 103 7.37 -4.11 6.64
CA ASP A 103 8.72 -3.55 6.63
C ASP A 103 8.70 -2.03 6.50
N THR A 104 7.81 -1.47 5.67
CA THR A 104 7.70 -0.02 5.46
C THR A 104 7.17 0.70 6.69
N LEU A 105 6.11 0.18 7.33
CA LEU A 105 5.48 0.78 8.51
C LEU A 105 6.21 0.45 9.83
N ASN A 106 7.13 -0.52 9.80
CA ASN A 106 7.85 -1.05 10.96
C ASN A 106 6.92 -1.55 12.08
N ILE A 107 5.78 -2.13 11.72
CA ILE A 107 4.81 -2.73 12.64
C ILE A 107 4.25 -4.03 12.07
N PRO A 108 3.77 -4.96 12.91
CA PRO A 108 3.15 -6.19 12.45
C PRO A 108 1.93 -5.95 11.56
N VAL A 109 1.85 -6.68 10.46
CA VAL A 109 0.71 -6.68 9.54
C VAL A 109 -0.01 -8.02 9.62
N LYS A 110 -1.28 -7.99 10.00
CA LYS A 110 -2.14 -9.17 10.10
C LYS A 110 -3.02 -9.31 8.86
N VAL A 111 -3.02 -10.49 8.24
CA VAL A 111 -3.89 -10.81 7.11
C VAL A 111 -4.98 -11.78 7.57
N PRO A 112 -6.27 -11.46 7.39
CA PRO A 112 -7.37 -12.34 7.77
C PRO A 112 -7.57 -13.46 6.74
N VAL A 113 -8.13 -14.59 7.19
CA VAL A 113 -8.54 -15.72 6.33
C VAL A 113 -9.56 -15.27 5.27
N VAL A 114 -10.46 -14.36 5.64
CA VAL A 114 -11.44 -13.78 4.73
C VAL A 114 -10.95 -12.41 4.28
N HIS A 115 -10.42 -12.34 3.06
CA HIS A 115 -9.93 -11.09 2.49
C HIS A 115 -11.04 -10.07 2.20
N GLU A 116 -12.27 -10.54 1.91
CA GLU A 116 -13.42 -9.67 1.59
C GLU A 116 -14.11 -9.16 2.87
N ALA A 117 -13.43 -8.26 3.59
CA ALA A 117 -13.86 -7.78 4.90
C ALA A 117 -15.23 -7.08 4.88
N THR A 118 -15.59 -6.39 3.79
CA THR A 118 -16.89 -5.70 3.68
C THR A 118 -18.06 -6.68 3.70
N ALA A 119 -17.99 -7.75 2.90
CA ALA A 119 -19.04 -8.76 2.86
C ALA A 119 -19.15 -9.50 4.20
N LEU A 120 -18.00 -9.81 4.82
CA LEU A 120 -17.95 -10.42 6.15
C LEU A 120 -18.60 -9.51 7.21
N GLY A 121 -18.35 -8.20 7.16
CA GLY A 121 -18.94 -7.23 8.08
C GLY A 121 -20.46 -7.15 7.96
N VAL A 122 -21.00 -7.19 6.73
CA VAL A 122 -22.46 -7.25 6.51
C VAL A 122 -23.03 -8.52 7.10
N ALA A 123 -22.43 -9.68 6.83
CA ALA A 123 -22.88 -10.96 7.37
C ALA A 123 -22.85 -10.99 8.91
N ALA A 124 -21.78 -10.47 9.52
CA ALA A 124 -21.62 -10.36 10.96
C ALA A 124 -22.72 -9.48 11.58
N MET A 125 -22.96 -8.30 11.00
CA MET A 125 -24.01 -7.39 11.46
C MET A 125 -25.40 -8.02 11.33
N SER A 126 -25.68 -8.72 10.23
CA SER A 126 -26.93 -9.45 10.04
C SER A 126 -27.11 -10.55 11.08
N ALA A 127 -26.08 -11.35 11.37
CA ALA A 127 -26.12 -12.43 12.36
C ALA A 127 -26.40 -11.91 13.77
N TYR A 128 -25.80 -10.78 14.15
CA TYR A 128 -26.13 -10.07 15.38
C TYR A 128 -27.60 -9.63 15.40
N ARG A 129 -28.06 -8.98 14.33
CA ARG A 129 -29.40 -8.38 14.29
C ARG A 129 -30.53 -9.40 14.36
N ILE A 130 -30.33 -10.61 13.82
CA ILE A 130 -31.32 -11.69 13.88
C ILE A 130 -31.22 -12.54 15.16
N GLY A 131 -30.34 -12.17 16.09
CA GLY A 131 -30.24 -12.77 17.42
C GLY A 131 -29.52 -14.11 17.48
N ILE A 132 -28.72 -14.48 16.46
CA ILE A 132 -27.88 -15.69 16.51
C ILE A 132 -26.79 -15.56 17.58
N TYR A 133 -26.28 -14.34 17.77
CA TYR A 133 -25.25 -14.02 18.76
C TYR A 133 -25.72 -12.87 19.66
N GLY A 134 -25.30 -12.89 20.93
CA GLY A 134 -25.72 -11.93 21.94
C GLY A 134 -25.00 -10.58 21.87
N SER A 135 -23.87 -10.49 21.15
CA SER A 135 -23.13 -9.24 20.98
C SER A 135 -22.32 -9.21 19.68
N LEU A 136 -21.97 -8.02 19.20
CA LEU A 136 -21.05 -7.88 18.06
C LEU A 136 -19.66 -8.43 18.38
N THR A 137 -19.18 -8.30 19.62
CA THR A 137 -17.89 -8.88 20.05
C THR A 137 -17.88 -10.40 19.89
N GLU A 138 -18.98 -11.06 20.29
CA GLU A 138 -19.14 -12.50 20.11
C GLU A 138 -19.10 -12.88 18.63
N VAL A 139 -19.84 -12.16 17.77
CA VAL A 139 -19.84 -12.40 16.32
C VAL A 139 -18.44 -12.24 15.74
N CYS A 140 -17.74 -11.15 16.07
CA CYS A 140 -16.40 -10.88 15.59
C CYS A 140 -15.43 -12.00 15.98
N SER A 141 -15.51 -12.53 17.21
CA SER A 141 -14.65 -13.64 17.65
C SER A 141 -14.90 -14.94 16.89
N GLN A 142 -16.10 -15.14 16.34
CA GLN A 142 -16.45 -16.31 15.54
C GLN A 142 -16.10 -16.13 14.06
N PHE A 143 -16.32 -14.93 13.52
CA PHE A 143 -16.27 -14.64 12.08
C PHE A 143 -14.89 -14.19 11.61
N VAL A 144 -14.15 -13.47 12.46
CA VAL A 144 -12.86 -12.87 12.09
C VAL A 144 -11.73 -13.76 12.59
N ARG A 145 -10.97 -14.34 11.65
CA ARG A 145 -9.81 -15.17 11.95
C ARG A 145 -8.60 -14.63 11.20
N MET A 146 -7.48 -14.50 11.90
CA MET A 146 -6.20 -14.14 11.29
C MET A 146 -5.56 -15.38 10.69
N GLU A 147 -5.13 -15.28 9.44
CA GLU A 147 -4.42 -16.35 8.73
C GLU A 147 -2.91 -16.25 8.98
N LYS A 148 -2.36 -15.04 8.83
CA LYS A 148 -0.93 -14.82 8.86
C LYS A 148 -0.58 -13.46 9.46
N VAL A 149 0.56 -13.41 10.13
CA VAL A 149 1.18 -12.17 10.62
C VAL A 149 2.53 -12.01 9.92
N TYR A 150 2.79 -10.82 9.41
CA TYR A 150 4.06 -10.43 8.80
C TYR A 150 4.76 -9.47 9.76
N GLU A 151 5.92 -9.89 10.26
CA GLU A 151 6.74 -9.11 11.18
C GLU A 151 7.74 -8.24 10.38
N PRO A 152 7.99 -6.99 10.79
CA PRO A 152 8.90 -6.09 10.08
C PRO A 152 10.37 -6.51 10.21
N ASP A 153 11.15 -6.37 9.14
CA ASP A 153 12.62 -6.39 9.19
C ASP A 153 13.19 -4.96 9.20
N ILE A 154 13.82 -4.59 10.32
CA ILE A 154 14.39 -3.25 10.52
C ILE A 154 15.46 -2.87 9.47
N ARG A 155 16.17 -3.83 8.88
CA ARG A 155 17.18 -3.57 7.85
C ARG A 155 16.52 -3.15 6.54
N VAL A 156 15.39 -3.79 6.22
CA VAL A 156 14.57 -3.47 5.05
C VAL A 156 13.85 -2.15 5.27
N HIS A 157 13.32 -1.91 6.47
CA HIS A 157 12.66 -0.66 6.85
C HIS A 157 13.52 0.57 6.52
N ASN A 158 14.80 0.58 6.92
CA ASN A 158 15.69 1.71 6.64
C ASN A 158 15.85 1.99 5.13
N THR A 159 15.85 0.95 4.31
CA THR A 159 15.91 1.08 2.85
C THR A 159 14.62 1.74 2.32
N TYR A 160 13.47 1.33 2.84
CA TYR A 160 12.19 1.89 2.45
C TYR A 160 11.99 3.33 2.92
N ILE A 161 12.46 3.69 4.11
CA ILE A 161 12.41 5.08 4.58
C ILE A 161 13.26 6.01 3.72
N GLU A 162 14.44 5.58 3.28
CA GLU A 162 15.27 6.40 2.38
C GLU A 162 14.58 6.62 1.03
N ASN A 163 14.05 5.56 0.44
CA ASN A 163 13.31 5.67 -0.82
C ASN A 163 12.03 6.48 -0.69
N TYR A 164 11.32 6.35 0.44
CA TYR A 164 10.13 7.12 0.75
C TYR A 164 10.41 8.62 0.84
N ARG A 165 11.52 9.02 1.47
CA ARG A 165 11.95 10.43 1.52
C ARG A 165 12.17 11.00 0.12
N ILE A 166 12.86 10.25 -0.75
CA ILE A 166 13.07 10.64 -2.15
C ILE A 166 11.72 10.76 -2.85
N TRP A 167 10.85 9.75 -2.72
CA TRP A 167 9.52 9.72 -3.32
C TRP A 167 8.68 10.95 -2.91
N ARG A 168 8.61 11.25 -1.61
CA ARG A 168 7.90 12.43 -1.08
C ARG A 168 8.46 13.75 -1.60
N ALA A 169 9.77 13.83 -1.83
CA ALA A 169 10.41 15.04 -2.33
C ALA A 169 10.15 15.27 -3.83
N ILE A 170 10.10 14.21 -4.63
CA ILE A 170 9.92 14.32 -6.10
C ILE A 170 8.45 14.40 -6.52
N TYR A 171 7.53 13.80 -5.76
CA TYR A 171 6.11 13.71 -6.14
C TYR A 171 5.47 15.08 -6.47
N PRO A 172 5.68 16.16 -5.67
CA PRO A 172 5.12 17.47 -5.98
C PRO A 172 5.51 18.01 -7.35
N SER A 173 6.73 17.74 -7.82
CA SER A 173 7.17 18.15 -9.16
C SER A 173 6.39 17.45 -10.27
N PHE A 174 6.01 16.18 -10.08
CA PHE A 174 5.17 15.46 -11.05
C PHE A 174 3.72 15.92 -11.01
N LEU A 175 3.22 16.30 -9.83
CA LEU A 175 1.91 16.93 -9.72
C LEU A 175 1.89 18.28 -10.42
N GLU A 176 2.95 19.09 -10.28
CA GLU A 176 3.09 20.39 -10.97
C GLU A 176 3.03 20.23 -12.51
N LEU A 177 3.59 19.15 -13.07
CA LEU A 177 3.49 18.86 -14.50
C LEU A 177 2.04 18.64 -14.96
N VAL A 178 1.21 18.05 -14.09
CA VAL A 178 -0.23 17.90 -14.34
C VAL A 178 -0.92 19.25 -14.21
N GLU A 179 -0.64 20.01 -13.16
CA GLU A 179 -1.25 21.33 -12.91
C GLU A 179 -0.94 22.34 -14.02
N ARG A 180 0.24 22.25 -14.63
CA ARG A 180 0.65 23.05 -15.79
C ARG A 180 0.05 22.59 -17.12
N GLY A 181 -0.72 21.51 -17.12
CA GLY A 181 -1.31 20.92 -18.32
C GLY A 181 -0.29 20.26 -19.26
N LEU A 182 0.92 19.98 -18.79
CA LEU A 182 1.97 19.33 -19.58
C LEU A 182 1.80 17.81 -19.64
N THR A 183 1.17 17.23 -18.62
CA THR A 183 0.86 15.81 -18.54
C THR A 183 -0.59 15.59 -18.13
N ARG A 184 -1.08 14.36 -18.31
CA ARG A 184 -2.44 13.97 -17.92
C ARG A 184 -2.40 13.36 -16.51
N PRO A 185 -3.37 13.68 -15.63
CA PRO A 185 -3.47 13.03 -14.33
C PRO A 185 -3.76 11.54 -14.53
N MET A 186 -3.26 10.69 -13.63
CA MET A 186 -3.74 9.31 -13.54
C MET A 186 -5.23 9.29 -13.19
N TRP A 187 -5.61 10.14 -12.23
CA TRP A 187 -6.98 10.26 -11.74
C TRP A 187 -7.21 11.65 -11.17
N LYS A 188 -8.44 12.13 -11.28
CA LYS A 188 -8.92 13.36 -10.64
C LYS A 188 -10.35 13.17 -10.17
N ALA A 189 -10.69 13.77 -9.04
CA ALA A 189 -12.08 13.73 -8.56
C ALA A 189 -13.03 14.43 -9.55
N PRO A 190 -14.27 13.91 -9.73
CA PRO A 190 -15.29 14.62 -10.48
C PRO A 190 -15.54 16.02 -9.89
N GLY A 191 -15.53 17.05 -10.72
CA GLY A 191 -15.77 18.44 -10.30
C GLY A 191 -14.52 19.21 -9.86
N THR A 192 -13.32 18.61 -9.90
CA THR A 192 -12.07 19.36 -9.78
C THR A 192 -11.82 20.13 -11.08
N LEU A 193 -11.91 21.47 -11.01
CA LEU A 193 -11.65 22.42 -12.10
C LEU A 193 -10.16 22.47 -12.45
#